data_AF-A0ABD6FBM0-F1
#
_entry.id   AF-A0ABD6FBM0-F1
#
_cell.length_a   1.000
_cell.length_b   1.000
_cell.length_c   1.000
_cell.angle_alpha   90.00
_cell.angle_beta   90.00
_cell.angle_gamma   90.00
#
_symmetry.space_group_name_H-M   'P 1'
#
loop_
_entity.id
_entity.type
_entity.pdbx_description
1 polymer ?
#
loop_
_entity_poly.entity_id
_entity_poly.type
_entity_poly.pdbx_seq_one_letter_code
_entity_poly.pdbx_strand_id
1 'polypeptide(L)'
;IREWLSGLGSVTVQAATFDTKISRPRLPGSAARGAARALRRAGCRLVARPETFYVEAKAGPLLDGEIDRAKEWGNRLASVVAGRTPGR
;
A
#
# COMPACT_ATOMS: atom_id res chain seq x y z
N ILE A 1 2.04 11.90 -8.24
CA ILE A 1 0.95 11.03 -7.71
C ILE A 1 -0.14 11.79 -6.96
N ARG A 2 0.18 12.70 -6.01
CA ARG A 2 -0.84 13.43 -5.23
C ARG A 2 -1.75 14.28 -6.12
N GLU A 3 -1.17 15.05 -7.03
CA GLU A 3 -1.90 15.88 -8.00
C GLU A 3 -2.81 15.05 -8.91
N TRP A 4 -2.29 13.92 -9.39
CA TRP A 4 -3.07 12.96 -10.17
C TRP A 4 -4.24 12.39 -9.36
N LEU A 5 -4.01 11.96 -8.11
CA LEU A 5 -5.07 11.46 -7.23
C LEU A 5 -6.09 12.55 -6.84
N SER A 6 -5.70 13.82 -6.75
CA SER A 6 -6.64 14.92 -6.50
C SER A 6 -7.50 15.25 -7.71
N GLY A 7 -7.04 14.92 -8.92
CA GLY A 7 -7.83 15.04 -10.14
C GLY A 7 -8.82 13.89 -10.33
N LEU A 8 -8.81 12.86 -9.47
CA LEU A 8 -9.85 11.84 -9.50
C LEU A 8 -11.18 12.49 -9.09
N GLY A 9 -12.19 12.32 -9.94
CA GLY A 9 -13.58 12.49 -9.54
C GLY A 9 -14.00 11.42 -8.51
N SER A 10 -15.29 11.33 -8.23
CA SER A 10 -15.82 10.25 -7.40
C SER A 10 -15.68 8.91 -8.13
N VAL A 11 -14.93 7.97 -7.54
CA VAL A 11 -14.68 6.63 -8.08
C VAL A 11 -14.96 5.57 -7.01
N THR A 12 -15.78 4.58 -7.36
CA THR A 12 -16.15 3.49 -6.44
C THR A 12 -15.42 2.21 -6.84
N VAL A 13 -14.14 2.14 -6.48
CA VAL A 13 -13.30 0.95 -6.72
C VAL A 13 -12.62 0.49 -5.44
N GLN A 14 -12.25 -0.79 -5.38
CA GLN A 14 -11.38 -1.29 -4.33
C GLN A 14 -9.94 -0.82 -4.56
N ALA A 15 -9.21 -0.51 -3.49
CA ALA A 15 -7.83 -0.07 -3.59
C ALA A 15 -6.96 -0.59 -2.44
N ALA A 16 -5.68 -0.78 -2.72
CA ALA A 16 -4.62 -1.02 -1.75
C ALA A 16 -3.43 -0.13 -2.12
N THR A 17 -2.64 0.29 -1.14
CA THR A 17 -1.45 1.11 -1.37
C THR A 17 -0.25 0.56 -0.64
N PHE A 18 0.91 0.66 -1.27
CA PHE A 18 2.18 0.33 -0.67
C PHE A 18 3.25 1.36 -1.05
N ASP A 19 4.33 1.40 -0.27
CA ASP A 19 5.54 2.15 -0.60
C ASP A 19 6.80 1.38 -0.19
N THR A 20 7.95 1.84 -0.66
CA THR A 20 9.25 1.38 -0.19
C THR A 20 9.92 2.47 0.64
N LYS A 21 10.56 2.10 1.74
CA LYS A 21 11.29 3.04 2.60
C LYS A 21 12.67 2.54 2.97
N ILE A 22 13.64 3.44 2.98
CA ILE A 22 14.94 3.17 3.59
C ILE A 22 14.72 2.96 5.10
N SER A 23 15.27 1.86 5.64
CA SER A 23 15.07 1.50 7.05
C SER A 23 15.89 2.34 8.01
N ARG A 24 17.03 2.90 7.57
CA ARG A 24 17.92 3.75 8.35
C ARG A 24 18.49 4.92 7.51
N PRO A 25 18.33 6.18 7.94
CA PRO A 25 17.54 6.62 9.08
C PRO A 25 16.04 6.38 8.85
N ARG A 26 15.28 6.13 9.91
CA ARG A 26 13.82 5.99 9.80
C ARG A 26 13.20 7.34 9.50
N LEU A 27 12.73 7.51 8.26
CA LEU A 27 12.02 8.73 7.86
C LEU A 27 10.57 8.71 8.36
N PRO A 28 10.03 9.84 8.87
CA PRO A 28 8.62 9.94 9.25
C PRO A 28 7.70 9.92 8.02
N GLY A 29 6.42 9.61 8.24
CA GLY A 29 5.42 9.57 7.18
C GLY A 29 5.49 8.34 6.28
N SER A 30 4.54 8.23 5.36
CA SER A 30 4.47 7.16 4.35
C SER A 30 3.72 7.71 3.12
N ALA A 31 4.29 7.47 1.95
CA ALA A 31 3.64 7.80 0.69
C ALA A 31 2.38 6.95 0.51
N ALA A 32 2.41 5.67 0.90
CA ALA A 32 1.27 4.76 0.88
C ALA A 32 0.11 5.29 1.74
N ARG A 33 0.40 5.81 2.95
CA ARG A 33 -0.61 6.45 3.81
C ARG A 33 -1.20 7.71 3.18
N GLY A 34 -0.35 8.53 2.55
CA GLY A 34 -0.79 9.72 1.83
C GLY A 34 -1.74 9.37 0.67
N ALA A 35 -1.37 8.39 -0.14
CA ALA A 35 -2.18 7.89 -1.26
C ALA A 35 -3.51 7.29 -0.77
N ALA A 36 -3.48 6.46 0.28
CA ALA A 36 -4.69 5.88 0.86
C ALA A 36 -5.68 6.94 1.37
N ARG A 37 -5.17 8.03 1.97
CA ARG A 37 -6.03 9.15 2.40
C ARG A 37 -6.67 9.86 1.21
N ALA A 38 -5.94 10.03 0.10
CA ALA A 38 -6.48 10.65 -1.11
C ALA A 38 -7.54 9.74 -1.76
N LEU A 39 -7.25 8.45 -1.93
CA LEU A 39 -8.18 7.48 -2.51
C LEU A 39 -9.48 7.35 -1.69
N ARG A 40 -9.40 7.35 -0.35
CA ARG A 40 -10.60 7.39 0.49
C ARG A 40 -11.46 8.62 0.26
N ARG A 41 -10.86 9.80 0.04
CA ARG A 41 -11.61 11.03 -0.26
C ARG A 41 -12.28 10.98 -1.63
N ALA A 42 -11.68 10.26 -2.58
CA ALA A 42 -12.22 10.05 -3.91
C ALA A 42 -13.32 8.96 -3.96
N GLY A 43 -13.67 8.32 -2.84
CA GLY A 43 -14.74 7.30 -2.79
C GLY A 43 -14.26 5.84 -2.87
N CYS A 44 -12.94 5.59 -2.98
CA CYS A 44 -12.42 4.23 -3.04
C CYS A 44 -12.59 3.48 -1.71
N ARG A 45 -12.87 2.18 -1.79
CA ARG A 45 -12.86 1.27 -0.63
C ARG A 45 -11.47 0.67 -0.45
N LEU A 46 -10.78 1.05 0.63
CA LEU A 46 -9.50 0.41 0.96
C LEU A 46 -9.72 -1.02 1.45
N VAL A 47 -9.07 -1.98 0.80
CA VAL A 47 -9.17 -3.42 1.13
C VAL A 47 -8.09 -3.88 2.11
N ALA A 48 -7.09 -3.03 2.38
CA ALA A 48 -6.05 -3.27 3.37
C ALA A 48 -5.55 -1.95 3.97
N ARG A 49 -4.85 -2.04 5.11
CA ARG A 49 -4.05 -0.93 5.60
C ARG A 49 -2.89 -0.63 4.62
N PRO A 50 -2.45 0.62 4.49
CA PRO A 50 -1.27 0.95 3.68
C PRO A 50 -0.05 0.19 4.21
N GLU A 51 0.68 -0.47 3.31
CA GLU A 51 1.85 -1.30 3.65
C GLU A 51 3.15 -0.59 3.30
N THR A 52 4.21 -0.84 4.06
CA THR A 52 5.56 -0.34 3.75
C THR A 52 6.51 -1.53 3.69
N PHE A 53 7.25 -1.60 2.59
CA PHE A 53 8.37 -2.51 2.43
C PHE A 53 9.71 -1.78 2.59
N TYR A 54 10.70 -2.44 3.15
CA TYR A 54 11.97 -1.80 3.49
C TYR A 54 13.08 -2.11 2.48
N VAL A 55 13.86 -1.08 2.15
CA VAL A 55 15.04 -1.17 1.28
C VAL A 55 16.30 -0.74 2.04
N GLU A 56 17.46 -1.24 1.62
CA GLU A 56 18.76 -0.82 2.15
C GLU A 56 19.09 0.61 1.75
N ALA A 57 18.89 0.93 0.47
CA ALA A 57 19.16 2.25 -0.10
C ALA A 57 18.07 2.62 -1.11
N LYS A 58 18.15 3.85 -1.65
CA LYS A 58 17.16 4.38 -2.61
C LYS A 58 17.02 3.50 -3.87
N ALA A 59 18.12 2.88 -4.32
CA ALA A 59 18.14 1.97 -5.46
C ALA A 59 17.80 0.51 -5.08
N GLY A 60 17.47 0.25 -3.81
CA GLY A 60 17.41 -1.09 -3.26
C GLY A 60 18.76 -1.57 -2.72
N PRO A 61 18.92 -2.89 -2.50
CA PRO A 61 17.87 -3.91 -2.63
C PRO A 61 16.78 -3.76 -1.56
N LEU A 62 15.71 -4.55 -1.68
CA LEU A 62 14.81 -4.82 -0.54
C LEU A 62 15.62 -5.50 0.57
N LEU A 63 15.26 -5.23 1.83
CA LEU A 63 15.81 -5.97 2.95
C LEU A 63 15.38 -7.44 2.90
N ASP A 64 16.19 -8.29 3.52
CA ASP A 64 15.90 -9.71 3.67
C ASP A 64 14.47 -9.94 4.22
N GLY A 65 13.75 -10.86 3.59
CA GLY A 65 12.37 -11.22 3.94
C GLY A 65 11.28 -10.25 3.43
N GLU A 66 11.63 -9.05 2.93
CA GLU A 66 10.61 -8.10 2.46
C GLU A 66 9.91 -8.57 1.18
N ILE A 67 10.61 -9.34 0.33
CA ILE A 67 9.99 -10.00 -0.82
C ILE A 67 8.91 -10.99 -0.38
N ASP A 68 9.17 -11.80 0.64
CA ASP A 68 8.20 -12.79 1.10
C ASP A 68 7.04 -12.13 1.83
N ARG A 69 7.30 -11.10 2.64
CA ARG A 69 6.24 -10.23 3.19
C ARG A 69 5.36 -9.62 2.10
N ALA A 70 5.95 -9.20 0.98
CA ALA A 70 5.20 -8.63 -0.14
C ALA A 70 4.32 -9.67 -0.84
N LYS A 71 4.82 -10.89 -1.03
CA LYS A 71 4.02 -12.02 -1.56
C LYS A 71 2.85 -12.35 -0.63
N GLU A 72 3.11 -12.49 0.67
CA GLU A 72 2.08 -12.76 1.68
C GLU A 72 1.02 -11.65 1.72
N TRP A 73 1.43 -10.39 1.62
CA TRP A 73 0.51 -9.27 1.52
C TRP A 73 -0.34 -9.35 0.25
N GLY A 74 0.26 -9.61 -0.91
CA GLY A 74 -0.46 -9.82 -2.17
C GLY A 74 -1.48 -10.95 -2.10
N ASN A 75 -1.12 -12.08 -1.49
CA ASN A 75 -2.02 -13.21 -1.29
C ASN A 75 -3.22 -12.86 -0.40
N ARG A 76 -2.99 -12.08 0.68
CA ARG A 76 -4.08 -11.54 1.52
C ARG A 76 -4.98 -10.59 0.75
N LEU A 77 -4.44 -9.75 -0.12
CA LEU A 77 -5.26 -8.88 -0.97
C LEU A 77 -6.14 -9.68 -1.93
N ALA A 78 -5.58 -10.71 -2.57
CA ALA A 78 -6.31 -11.59 -3.47
C ALA A 78 -7.48 -12.27 -2.75
N SER A 79 -7.28 -12.75 -1.52
CA SER A 79 -8.36 -13.37 -0.73
C SER A 79 -9.47 -12.36 -0.41
N VAL A 80 -9.11 -11.15 0.02
CA VAL A 80 -10.09 -10.08 0.34
C VAL A 80 -10.88 -9.64 -0.89
N VAL A 81 -10.23 -9.48 -2.04
CA VAL A 81 -10.88 -9.05 -3.29
C VAL A 81 -11.76 -10.15 -3.87
N ALA A 82 -11.32 -11.41 -3.82
CA ALA A 82 -12.09 -12.57 -4.30
C ALA A 82 -13.29 -12.94 -3.40
N GLY A 83 -13.58 -12.18 -2.35
CA GLY A 83 -14.65 -12.50 -1.38
C GLY A 83 -14.32 -13.68 -0.47
N ARG A 84 -13.07 -14.17 -0.48
CA ARG A 84 -12.56 -15.16 0.47
C ARG A 84 -12.03 -14.40 1.69
N THR A 85 -12.93 -13.91 2.53
CA THR A 85 -12.53 -13.42 3.86
C THR A 85 -11.90 -14.58 4.62
N PRO A 86 -10.60 -14.53 4.99
CA PRO A 86 -10.08 -15.48 5.96
C PRO A 86 -10.88 -15.29 7.25
N GLY A 87 -11.47 -16.36 7.76
CA GLY A 87 -12.27 -16.35 8.98
C GLY A 87 -11.53 -15.67 10.12
N ARG A 88 -12.30 -14.93 10.93
CA ARG A 88 -11.85 -14.31 12.18
C ARG A 88 -11.24 -15.32 13.14
#